data_AF-A0A5D2FPI0-F1
#
_entry.id   AF-A0A5D2FPI0-F1
#
_cell.length_a   1.000
_cell.length_b   1.000
_cell.length_c   1.000
_cell.angle_alpha   90.00
_cell.angle_beta   90.00
_cell.angle_gamma   90.00
#
_symmetry.space_group_name_H-M   'P 1'
#
loop_
_entity.id
_entity.type
_entity.pdbx_description
1 polymer ?
#
loop_
_entity_poly.entity_id
_entity_poly.type
_entity_poly.pdbx_seq_one_letter_code
_entity_poly.pdbx_strand_id
1 'polypeptide(L)'
;MDPSLPQNLKEYSASLTTIKFVRPLPLLRGPIPAGSLSDPSSGPYILAFKDIASWADAYKSCESKIIFQCEEGARIRCAITASNKCKLAWWQSLISWKSMDLTERERCEDIEMEVCLVAAKEKCVCFAKAKCTTPFLNARIAVGEKEIMNKRVERMVHAASLPEESKWVYFIGSDNLGGSKPSVTNSRASQYLGHDSQLQM
;
A
#
# COMPACT_ATOMS: atom_id res chain seq x y z
N MET A 1 28.11 55.28 29.47
CA MET A 1 28.31 53.89 29.93
C MET A 1 26.97 53.45 30.48
N ASP A 2 26.22 52.70 29.68
CA ASP A 2 24.84 52.25 29.93
C ASP A 2 24.76 50.76 29.54
N PRO A 3 23.79 49.98 30.04
CA PRO A 3 24.05 48.77 30.78
C PRO A 3 23.90 47.52 29.91
N SER A 4 24.71 46.52 30.25
CA SER A 4 24.59 45.09 29.92
C SER A 4 23.36 44.68 29.08
N LEU A 5 23.56 44.60 27.77
CA LEU A 5 22.71 43.78 26.91
C LEU A 5 22.86 42.31 27.39
N PRO A 6 21.77 41.58 27.68
CA PRO A 6 21.90 40.21 28.14
C PRO A 6 22.58 39.33 27.08
N GLN A 7 23.74 38.76 27.41
CA GLN A 7 24.59 37.90 26.57
C GLN A 7 23.97 36.50 26.31
N ASN A 8 22.65 36.40 26.19
CA ASN A 8 21.97 35.14 25.86
C ASN A 8 20.99 35.30 24.70
N LEU A 9 21.45 35.94 23.63
CA LEU A 9 20.88 35.68 22.31
C LEU A 9 21.44 34.33 21.86
N LYS A 10 20.91 33.23 22.43
CA LYS A 10 21.02 31.93 21.77
C LYS A 10 20.49 32.15 20.36
N GLU A 11 21.38 31.99 19.40
CA GLU A 11 21.15 32.28 18.00
C GLU A 11 20.05 31.35 17.50
N TYR A 12 18.78 31.80 17.55
CA TYR A 12 17.62 31.08 17.00
C TYR A 12 17.62 31.18 15.46
N SER A 13 18.78 31.02 14.84
CA SER A 13 18.88 30.98 13.38
C SER A 13 18.16 29.74 12.88
N ALA A 14 17.31 29.91 11.85
CA ALA A 14 16.65 28.79 11.19
C ALA A 14 17.66 27.72 10.73
N SER A 15 18.90 28.09 10.44
CA SER A 15 19.97 27.14 10.10
C SER A 15 20.36 26.19 11.24
N LEU A 16 20.18 26.59 12.50
CA LEU A 16 20.47 25.80 13.70
C LEU A 16 19.34 24.79 14.03
N THR A 17 18.12 25.07 13.59
CA THR A 17 16.96 24.17 13.75
C THR A 17 16.67 23.35 12.48
N THR A 18 17.31 23.65 11.35
CA THR A 18 17.12 22.92 10.10
C THR A 18 17.91 21.62 10.10
N ILE A 19 17.21 20.50 10.27
CA ILE A 19 17.77 19.17 10.05
C ILE A 19 17.82 18.91 8.55
N LYS A 20 19.02 18.87 7.97
CA LYS A 20 19.21 18.44 6.58
C LYS A 20 18.98 16.94 6.49
N PHE A 21 18.02 16.52 5.68
CA PHE A 21 17.91 15.11 5.30
C PHE A 21 19.14 14.73 4.47
N VAL A 22 20.07 13.99 5.08
CA VAL A 22 21.38 13.62 4.50
C VAL A 22 21.23 12.79 3.23
N ARG A 23 20.10 12.10 3.05
CA ARG A 23 19.73 11.41 1.82
C ARG A 23 18.22 11.62 1.60
N PRO A 24 17.79 12.28 0.53
CA PRO A 24 16.37 12.28 0.20
C PRO A 24 15.96 10.83 -0.03
N LEU A 25 14.94 10.36 0.69
CA LEU A 25 14.32 9.08 0.37
C LEU A 25 13.85 9.18 -1.09
N PRO A 26 14.25 8.23 -1.96
CA PRO A 26 13.80 8.25 -3.33
C PRO A 26 12.27 8.21 -3.35
N LEU A 27 11.67 9.16 -4.06
CA LEU A 27 10.22 9.23 -4.17
C LEU A 27 9.71 7.95 -4.82
N LEU A 28 8.67 7.34 -4.23
CA LEU A 28 8.02 6.17 -4.82
C LEU A 28 7.48 6.46 -6.22
N ARG A 29 7.09 7.72 -6.47
CA ARG A 29 6.60 8.20 -7.76
C ARG A 29 7.31 9.49 -8.13
N GLY A 30 7.75 9.58 -9.37
CA GLY A 30 8.33 10.78 -9.96
C GLY A 30 7.36 11.48 -10.90
N PRO A 31 7.54 12.78 -11.16
CA PRO A 31 6.79 13.47 -12.21
C PRO A 31 7.22 12.97 -13.59
N ILE A 32 6.26 12.66 -14.44
CA ILE A 32 6.45 12.37 -15.86
C ILE A 32 5.48 13.21 -16.69
N PRO A 33 5.81 13.54 -17.96
CA PRO A 33 4.91 14.28 -18.82
C PRO A 33 3.53 13.62 -18.90
N ALA A 34 2.49 14.43 -18.75
CA ALA A 34 1.12 13.97 -19.00
C ALA A 34 1.01 13.55 -20.48
N GLY A 35 0.46 12.37 -20.74
CA GLY A 35 0.17 11.92 -22.11
C GLY A 35 -1.02 12.69 -22.69
N SER A 36 -1.21 12.67 -24.01
CA SER A 36 -2.36 13.30 -24.69
C SER A 36 -3.72 12.79 -24.22
N LEU A 37 -3.77 11.57 -23.66
CA LEU A 37 -4.95 10.91 -23.10
C LEU A 37 -5.19 11.24 -21.61
N SER A 38 -4.38 12.10 -21.00
CA SER A 38 -4.60 12.55 -19.61
C SER A 38 -5.71 13.59 -19.57
N ASP A 39 -6.41 13.67 -18.44
CA ASP A 39 -7.31 14.80 -18.17
C ASP A 39 -6.52 16.12 -18.25
N PRO A 40 -6.88 17.05 -19.15
CA PRO A 40 -6.21 18.34 -19.31
C PRO A 40 -6.14 19.16 -18.00
N SER A 41 -7.05 18.90 -17.05
CA SER A 41 -7.08 19.58 -15.75
C SER A 41 -5.92 19.19 -14.82
N SER A 42 -5.26 18.04 -15.06
CA SER A 42 -4.20 17.50 -14.19
C SER A 42 -2.84 18.20 -14.34
N GLY A 43 -2.73 19.15 -15.28
CA GLY A 43 -1.50 19.87 -15.58
C GLY A 43 -0.51 19.07 -16.44
N PRO A 44 0.67 19.65 -16.73
CA PRO A 44 1.63 19.09 -17.68
C PRO A 44 2.37 17.85 -17.18
N TYR A 45 2.29 17.53 -15.88
CA TYR A 45 3.00 16.42 -15.26
C TYR A 45 2.08 15.60 -14.38
N ILE A 46 2.29 14.28 -14.37
CA ILE A 46 1.60 13.34 -13.49
C ILE A 46 2.61 12.51 -12.70
N LEU A 47 2.23 12.05 -11.51
CA LEU A 47 3.09 11.19 -10.70
C LEU A 47 2.96 9.72 -11.12
N ALA A 48 4.09 9.09 -11.42
CA ALA A 48 4.15 7.68 -11.81
C ALA A 48 5.31 6.94 -11.14
N PHE A 49 5.13 5.64 -10.95
CA PHE A 49 6.22 4.72 -10.65
C PHE A 49 7.20 4.68 -11.82
N LYS A 50 8.49 4.50 -11.50
CA LYS A 50 9.57 4.49 -12.48
C LYS A 50 9.41 3.34 -13.49
N ASP A 51 8.92 2.20 -13.01
CA ASP A 51 8.80 0.95 -13.76
C ASP A 51 7.82 0.01 -13.03
N ILE A 52 7.53 -1.14 -13.63
CA ILE A 52 6.63 -2.14 -13.04
C ILE A 52 7.20 -2.75 -11.76
N ALA A 53 8.53 -2.86 -11.65
CA ALA A 53 9.20 -3.42 -10.47
C ALA A 53 8.99 -2.52 -9.24
N SER A 54 9.23 -1.21 -9.39
CA SER A 54 9.00 -0.23 -8.33
C SER A 54 7.53 -0.11 -7.94
N TRP A 55 6.59 -0.29 -8.89
CA TRP A 55 5.17 -0.41 -8.57
C TRP A 55 4.89 -1.66 -7.71
N ALA A 56 5.42 -2.82 -8.10
CA ALA A 56 5.17 -4.09 -7.42
C ALA A 56 5.78 -4.13 -6.01
N ASP A 57 6.99 -3.58 -5.85
CA ASP A 57 7.66 -3.46 -4.54
C ASP A 57 6.87 -2.54 -3.61
N ALA A 58 6.37 -1.41 -4.13
CA ALA A 58 5.54 -0.51 -3.36
C ALA A 58 4.18 -1.13 -2.99
N TYR A 59 3.58 -1.94 -3.88
CA TYR A 59 2.35 -2.67 -3.59
C TYR A 59 2.55 -3.68 -2.46
N LYS A 60 3.60 -4.52 -2.56
CA LYS A 60 3.97 -5.48 -1.52
C LYS A 60 4.31 -4.81 -0.19
N SER A 61 4.99 -3.66 -0.24
CA SER A 61 5.31 -2.86 0.95
C SER A 61 4.03 -2.30 1.61
N CYS A 62 3.06 -1.83 0.82
CA CYS A 62 1.74 -1.42 1.31
C CYS A 62 1.06 -2.58 2.05
N GLU A 63 0.96 -3.75 1.41
CA GLU A 63 0.31 -4.92 2.01
C GLU A 63 1.00 -5.33 3.30
N SER A 64 2.33 -5.51 3.26
CA SER A 64 3.12 -5.94 4.41
C SER A 64 2.96 -4.98 5.59
N LYS A 65 2.96 -3.66 5.33
CA LYS A 65 2.82 -2.65 6.39
C LYS A 65 1.42 -2.65 7.01
N ILE A 66 0.38 -2.79 6.19
CA ILE A 66 -1.00 -2.86 6.70
C ILE A 66 -1.22 -4.17 7.47
N ILE A 67 -0.73 -5.31 6.97
CA ILE A 67 -0.79 -6.60 7.65
C ILE A 67 -0.13 -6.48 9.02
N PHE A 68 1.11 -5.99 9.07
CA PHE A 68 1.85 -5.83 10.32
C PHE A 68 1.08 -4.98 11.34
N GLN A 69 0.60 -3.80 10.94
CA GLN A 69 -0.15 -2.92 11.84
C GLN A 69 -1.48 -3.53 12.30
N CYS A 70 -2.15 -4.26 11.41
CA CYS A 70 -3.38 -4.96 11.73
C CYS A 70 -3.14 -6.10 12.72
N GLU A 71 -2.08 -6.89 12.54
CA GLU A 71 -1.70 -7.97 13.45
C GLU A 71 -1.31 -7.45 14.84
N GLU A 72 -0.58 -6.34 14.93
CA GLU A 72 -0.27 -5.69 16.21
C GLU A 72 -1.54 -5.23 16.93
N GLY A 73 -2.48 -4.62 16.21
CA GLY A 73 -3.79 -4.26 16.76
C GLY A 73 -4.61 -5.49 17.17
N ALA A 74 -4.53 -6.57 16.38
CA ALA A 74 -5.21 -7.82 16.66
C ALA A 74 -4.67 -8.51 17.91
N ARG A 75 -3.35 -8.50 18.16
CA ARG A 75 -2.74 -9.04 19.39
C ARG A 75 -3.35 -8.42 20.63
N ILE A 76 -3.45 -7.09 20.67
CA ILE A 76 -4.06 -6.37 21.79
C ILE A 76 -5.55 -6.72 21.92
N ARG A 77 -6.30 -6.71 20.81
CA ARG A 77 -7.73 -6.98 20.82
C ARG A 77 -8.05 -8.43 21.21
N CYS A 78 -7.25 -9.39 20.76
CA CYS A 78 -7.40 -10.80 21.07
C CYS A 78 -7.06 -11.09 22.53
N ALA A 79 -6.00 -10.47 23.09
CA ALA A 79 -5.70 -10.57 24.51
C ALA A 79 -6.88 -10.04 25.38
N ILE A 80 -7.46 -8.90 25.02
CA ILE A 80 -8.66 -8.37 25.71
C ILE A 80 -9.85 -9.33 25.57
N THR A 81 -10.03 -9.93 24.40
CA THR A 81 -11.15 -10.85 24.14
C THR A 81 -10.99 -12.15 24.94
N ALA A 82 -9.79 -12.72 24.96
CA ALA A 82 -9.43 -13.90 25.74
C ALA A 82 -9.64 -13.64 27.24
N SER A 83 -9.13 -12.51 27.74
CA SER A 83 -9.29 -12.12 29.14
C SER A 83 -10.74 -11.99 29.57
N ASN A 84 -11.59 -11.42 28.71
CA ASN A 84 -13.03 -11.28 28.94
C ASN A 84 -13.78 -12.61 28.90
N LYS A 85 -13.35 -13.56 28.07
CA LYS A 85 -13.93 -14.91 27.99
C LYS A 85 -13.54 -15.76 29.19
N CYS A 86 -12.27 -15.73 29.59
CA CYS A 86 -11.70 -16.56 30.65
C CYS A 86 -11.87 -15.95 32.05
N LYS A 87 -12.71 -14.92 32.22
CA LYS A 87 -12.91 -14.27 33.51
C LYS A 87 -13.68 -15.16 34.47
N LEU A 88 -13.17 -15.20 35.69
CA LEU A 88 -13.83 -15.82 36.81
C LEU A 88 -15.04 -14.98 37.22
N ALA A 89 -16.03 -15.62 37.82
CA ALA A 89 -17.20 -14.90 38.29
C ALA A 89 -16.80 -13.91 39.38
N TRP A 90 -17.35 -12.70 39.34
CA TRP A 90 -16.95 -11.60 40.24
C TRP A 90 -17.06 -11.95 41.73
N TRP A 91 -17.95 -12.87 42.10
CA TRP A 91 -18.13 -13.34 43.48
C TRP A 91 -17.02 -14.30 43.94
N GLN A 92 -16.35 -15.03 43.02
CA GLN A 92 -15.25 -15.94 43.36
C GLN A 92 -14.04 -15.18 43.92
N SER A 93 -13.80 -13.98 43.40
CA SER A 93 -12.77 -13.06 43.90
C SER A 93 -13.05 -12.52 45.31
N LEU A 94 -14.30 -12.55 45.78
CA LEU A 94 -14.68 -12.08 47.11
C LEU A 94 -14.51 -13.15 48.21
N ILE A 95 -14.54 -14.43 47.83
CA ILE A 95 -14.53 -15.55 48.80
C ILE A 95 -13.10 -16.05 49.04
N SER A 96 -12.18 -15.94 48.07
CA SER A 96 -10.87 -16.61 48.19
C SER A 96 -9.70 -15.92 47.49
N TRP A 97 -9.49 -14.63 47.76
CA TRP A 97 -8.39 -13.85 47.17
C TRP A 97 -6.98 -14.43 47.42
N LYS A 98 -6.77 -15.17 48.52
CA LYS A 98 -5.45 -15.72 48.91
C LYS A 98 -5.13 -17.13 48.38
N SER A 99 -6.07 -17.82 47.73
CA SER A 99 -5.85 -19.22 47.27
C SER A 99 -6.32 -19.51 45.85
N MET A 100 -6.64 -18.48 45.07
CA MET A 100 -7.03 -18.68 43.67
C MET A 100 -5.83 -19.08 42.82
N ASP A 101 -5.86 -20.33 42.34
CA ASP A 101 -5.00 -20.81 41.28
C ASP A 101 -5.39 -20.13 39.95
N LEU A 102 -4.49 -19.33 39.40
CA LEU A 102 -4.68 -18.62 38.13
C LEU A 102 -4.19 -19.44 36.92
N THR A 103 -3.59 -20.61 37.13
CA THR A 103 -3.03 -21.42 36.05
C THR A 103 -4.10 -21.88 35.05
N GLU A 104 -5.32 -22.18 35.51
CA GLU A 104 -6.42 -22.54 34.59
C GLU A 104 -6.88 -21.33 33.74
N ARG A 105 -6.88 -20.14 34.34
CA ARG A 105 -7.23 -18.91 33.62
C ARG A 105 -6.17 -18.57 32.58
N GLU A 106 -4.89 -18.66 32.94
CA GLU A 106 -3.77 -18.43 32.03
C GLU A 106 -3.84 -19.38 30.83
N ARG A 107 -4.05 -20.69 31.06
CA ARG A 107 -4.24 -21.66 29.96
C ARG A 107 -5.43 -21.34 29.07
N CYS A 108 -6.55 -20.92 29.64
CA CYS A 108 -7.71 -20.49 28.87
C CYS A 108 -7.37 -19.26 28.02
N GLU A 109 -6.70 -18.26 28.60
CA GLU A 109 -6.33 -17.03 27.90
C GLU A 109 -5.38 -17.30 26.75
N ASP A 110 -4.38 -18.15 26.93
CA ASP A 110 -3.43 -18.56 25.88
C ASP A 110 -4.14 -19.23 24.70
N ILE A 111 -5.03 -20.19 24.99
CA ILE A 111 -5.79 -20.90 23.94
C ILE A 111 -6.71 -19.93 23.19
N GLU A 112 -7.49 -19.12 23.92
CA GLU A 112 -8.44 -18.18 23.31
C GLU A 112 -7.74 -17.06 22.52
N MET A 113 -6.58 -16.61 23.00
CA MET A 113 -5.76 -15.62 22.30
C MET A 113 -5.21 -16.17 20.99
N GLU A 114 -4.64 -17.38 21.00
CA GLU A 114 -4.07 -18.01 19.79
C GLU A 114 -5.16 -18.25 18.73
N VAL A 115 -6.32 -18.80 19.14
CA VAL A 115 -7.46 -19.01 18.24
C VAL A 115 -7.94 -17.70 17.61
N CYS A 116 -8.05 -16.64 18.42
CA CYS A 116 -8.42 -15.31 17.93
C CYS A 116 -7.38 -14.74 16.96
N LEU A 117 -6.08 -14.90 17.27
CA LEU A 117 -4.98 -14.38 16.47
C LEU A 117 -4.88 -15.03 15.09
N VAL A 118 -5.02 -16.35 15.02
CA VAL A 118 -5.02 -17.07 13.73
C VAL A 118 -6.14 -16.56 12.83
N ALA A 119 -7.37 -16.43 13.36
CA ALA A 119 -8.49 -15.89 12.61
C ALA A 119 -8.32 -14.41 12.24
N ALA A 120 -7.62 -13.63 13.06
CA ALA A 120 -7.35 -12.22 12.77
C ALA A 120 -6.31 -12.04 11.66
N LYS A 121 -5.27 -12.88 11.60
CA LYS A 121 -4.23 -12.83 10.56
C LYS A 121 -4.82 -12.94 9.15
N GLU A 122 -5.74 -13.89 8.93
CA GLU A 122 -6.43 -14.04 7.64
C GLU A 122 -7.21 -12.77 7.28
N LYS A 123 -7.96 -12.22 8.24
CA LYS A 123 -8.70 -10.96 8.03
C LYS A 123 -7.79 -9.77 7.75
N CYS A 124 -6.60 -9.72 8.36
CA CYS A 124 -5.61 -8.69 8.12
C CYS A 124 -5.07 -8.75 6.68
N VAL A 125 -4.84 -9.94 6.13
CA VAL A 125 -4.45 -10.12 4.73
C VAL A 125 -5.55 -9.60 3.78
N CYS A 126 -6.80 -10.01 3.99
CA CYS A 126 -7.92 -9.53 3.17
C CYS A 126 -8.10 -8.00 3.27
N PHE A 127 -7.95 -7.44 4.47
CA PHE A 127 -8.03 -6.00 4.70
C PHE A 127 -6.91 -5.26 3.96
N ALA A 128 -5.67 -5.76 4.03
CA ALA A 128 -4.53 -5.18 3.33
C ALA A 128 -4.75 -5.19 1.81
N LYS A 129 -5.15 -6.32 1.23
CA LYS A 129 -5.51 -6.44 -0.20
C LYS A 129 -6.57 -5.41 -0.58
N ALA A 130 -7.66 -5.32 0.18
CA ALA A 130 -8.73 -4.37 -0.10
C ALA A 130 -8.28 -2.90 -0.05
N LYS A 131 -7.35 -2.55 0.86
CA LYS A 131 -6.84 -1.17 0.98
C LYS A 131 -5.77 -0.82 -0.05
N CYS A 132 -4.93 -1.77 -0.44
CA CYS A 132 -3.84 -1.51 -1.40
C CYS A 132 -4.29 -1.63 -2.86
N THR A 133 -5.24 -2.51 -3.20
CA THR A 133 -5.62 -2.81 -4.60
C THR A 133 -6.05 -1.58 -5.39
N THR A 134 -7.13 -0.90 -4.98
CA THR A 134 -7.71 0.19 -5.77
C THR A 134 -6.75 1.38 -6.00
N PRO A 135 -6.02 1.87 -4.97
CA PRO A 135 -5.05 2.95 -5.19
C PRO A 135 -3.91 2.56 -6.14
N PHE A 136 -3.42 1.32 -6.06
CA PHE A 136 -2.30 0.87 -6.88
C PHE A 136 -2.72 0.53 -8.31
N LEU A 137 -3.92 -0.03 -8.51
CA LEU A 137 -4.47 -0.25 -9.85
C LEU A 137 -4.70 1.07 -10.59
N ASN A 138 -5.02 2.14 -9.88
CA ASN A 138 -5.19 3.47 -10.45
C ASN A 138 -3.88 4.27 -10.58
N ALA A 139 -2.79 3.79 -9.99
CA ALA A 139 -1.50 4.44 -10.08
C ALA A 139 -0.91 4.35 -11.50
N ARG A 140 -0.07 5.34 -11.84
CA ARG A 140 0.61 5.41 -13.13
C ARG A 140 1.95 4.70 -13.05
N ILE A 141 2.31 4.01 -14.13
CA ILE A 141 3.62 3.38 -14.32
C ILE A 141 4.22 4.02 -15.57
N ALA A 142 5.48 4.45 -15.49
CA ALA A 142 6.25 4.90 -16.64
C ALA A 142 6.60 3.70 -17.51
N VAL A 143 6.32 3.80 -18.81
CA VAL A 143 6.51 2.70 -19.78
C VAL A 143 7.14 3.28 -21.05
N GLY A 144 8.11 2.57 -21.63
CA GLY A 144 8.67 2.95 -22.92
C GLY A 144 7.68 2.68 -24.06
N GLU A 145 7.64 3.54 -25.08
CA GLU A 145 6.74 3.37 -26.25
C GLU A 145 6.84 1.97 -26.90
N LYS A 146 8.06 1.44 -27.05
CA LYS A 146 8.29 0.10 -27.60
C LYS A 146 7.62 -1.00 -26.77
N GLU A 147 7.64 -0.85 -25.44
CA GLU A 147 7.05 -1.79 -24.50
C GLU A 147 5.51 -1.73 -24.53
N ILE A 148 4.93 -0.53 -24.66
CA ILE A 148 3.48 -0.37 -24.89
C ILE A 148 3.07 -1.05 -26.19
N MET A 149 3.82 -0.84 -27.28
CA MET A 149 3.52 -1.45 -28.58
C MET A 149 3.59 -2.97 -28.50
N ASN A 150 4.61 -3.54 -27.87
CA ASN A 150 4.72 -4.98 -27.65
C ASN A 150 3.52 -5.52 -26.86
N LYS A 151 3.16 -4.91 -25.72
CA LYS A 151 1.99 -5.28 -24.92
C LYS A 151 0.67 -5.16 -25.69
N ARG A 152 0.56 -4.18 -26.58
CA ARG A 152 -0.62 -4.00 -27.44
C ARG A 152 -0.69 -5.13 -28.48
N VAL A 153 0.43 -5.48 -29.10
CA VAL A 153 0.53 -6.61 -30.03
C VAL A 153 0.19 -7.92 -29.33
N GLU A 154 0.74 -8.18 -28.14
CA GLU A 154 0.40 -9.35 -27.32
C GLU A 154 -1.11 -9.44 -27.05
N ARG A 155 -1.75 -8.33 -26.67
CA ARG A 155 -3.21 -8.29 -26.49
C ARG A 155 -3.99 -8.59 -27.76
N MET A 156 -3.55 -8.06 -28.91
CA MET A 156 -4.20 -8.33 -30.20
C MET A 156 -4.06 -9.80 -30.59
N VAL A 157 -2.88 -10.40 -30.39
CA VAL A 157 -2.64 -11.82 -30.64
C VAL A 157 -3.48 -12.70 -29.72
N HIS A 158 -3.53 -12.37 -28.42
CA HIS A 158 -4.36 -13.09 -27.46
C HIS A 158 -5.85 -13.00 -27.82
N ALA A 159 -6.34 -11.80 -28.15
CA ALA A 159 -7.72 -11.61 -28.54
C ALA A 159 -8.07 -12.37 -29.83
N ALA A 160 -7.22 -12.30 -30.86
CA ALA A 160 -7.41 -13.07 -32.10
C ALA A 160 -7.38 -14.59 -31.91
N SER A 161 -6.89 -15.07 -30.76
CA SER A 161 -6.86 -16.49 -30.40
C SER A 161 -8.09 -16.94 -29.58
N LEU A 162 -9.02 -16.03 -29.26
CA LEU A 162 -10.25 -16.34 -28.52
C LEU A 162 -11.42 -16.68 -29.49
N PRO A 163 -12.35 -17.58 -29.09
CA PRO A 163 -13.53 -17.92 -29.90
C PRO A 163 -14.43 -16.70 -30.18
N GLU A 164 -15.04 -16.67 -31.36
CA GLU A 164 -15.69 -15.51 -32.02
C GLU A 164 -16.80 -14.77 -31.24
N GLU A 165 -17.32 -15.29 -30.13
CA GLU A 165 -18.54 -14.77 -29.48
C GLU A 165 -18.35 -13.56 -28.52
N SER A 166 -17.19 -12.91 -28.47
CA SER A 166 -16.94 -11.82 -27.49
C SER A 166 -16.94 -10.42 -28.13
N LYS A 167 -18.00 -9.66 -27.86
CA LYS A 167 -18.31 -8.28 -28.32
C LYS A 167 -17.10 -7.32 -28.36
N TRP A 168 -16.59 -7.09 -29.58
CA TRP A 168 -15.30 -6.50 -29.94
C TRP A 168 -15.11 -4.97 -29.80
N VAL A 169 -16.02 -4.22 -29.18
CA VAL A 169 -16.11 -2.77 -29.46
C VAL A 169 -15.20 -1.88 -28.60
N TYR A 170 -14.52 -2.38 -27.56
CA TYR A 170 -13.80 -1.51 -26.60
C TYR A 170 -12.27 -1.46 -26.69
N PHE A 171 -11.62 -2.22 -27.57
CA PHE A 171 -10.15 -2.37 -27.53
C PHE A 171 -9.33 -1.59 -28.59
N ILE A 172 -9.96 -0.93 -29.55
CA ILE A 172 -9.24 -0.21 -30.62
C ILE A 172 -9.38 1.30 -30.45
N GLY A 173 -8.46 1.89 -29.68
CA GLY A 173 -8.19 3.33 -29.75
C GLY A 173 -7.15 3.60 -30.83
N SER A 174 -7.54 4.27 -31.91
CA SER A 174 -6.62 4.75 -32.96
C SER A 174 -5.61 5.76 -32.39
N ASP A 175 -4.35 5.72 -32.83
CA ASP A 175 -3.60 6.90 -33.31
C ASP A 175 -2.16 6.58 -33.75
N ASN A 176 -1.89 7.02 -34.99
CA ASN A 176 -0.67 7.51 -35.67
C ASN A 176 0.70 6.83 -35.44
N LEU A 177 1.15 6.12 -36.49
CA LEU A 177 2.56 5.85 -36.77
C LEU A 177 3.26 7.16 -37.16
N GLY A 178 4.04 7.71 -36.23
CA GLY A 178 5.02 8.77 -36.52
C GLY A 178 6.28 8.51 -35.71
N GLY A 179 7.36 8.13 -36.38
CA GLY A 179 8.64 7.82 -35.74
C GLY A 179 9.19 9.04 -34.99
N SER A 180 9.46 8.88 -33.71
CA SER A 180 10.25 9.81 -32.89
C SER A 180 11.01 9.00 -31.84
N LYS A 181 12.07 9.59 -31.27
CA LYS A 181 12.90 8.99 -30.20
C LYS A 181 12.01 8.37 -29.12
N PRO A 182 12.38 7.21 -28.54
CA PRO A 182 11.54 6.52 -27.56
C PRO A 182 11.20 7.48 -26.42
N SER A 183 9.95 7.95 -26.41
CA SER A 183 9.44 8.82 -25.35
C SER A 183 9.01 7.95 -24.17
N VAL A 184 9.26 8.43 -22.95
CA VAL A 184 8.70 7.78 -21.75
C VAL A 184 7.24 8.21 -21.67
N THR A 185 6.35 7.24 -21.79
CA THR A 185 4.90 7.42 -21.68
C THR A 185 4.41 6.85 -20.35
N ASN A 186 3.10 6.92 -20.11
CA ASN A 186 2.50 6.40 -18.89
C ASN A 186 1.31 5.52 -19.18
N SER A 187 1.11 4.51 -18.34
CA SER A 187 -0.09 3.69 -18.35
C SER A 187 -0.63 3.55 -16.93
N ARG A 188 -1.95 3.38 -16.81
CA ARG A 188 -2.56 2.99 -15.53
C ARG A 188 -2.21 1.52 -15.28
N ALA A 189 -1.86 1.15 -14.04
CA ALA A 189 -1.49 -0.23 -13.72
C ALA A 189 -2.57 -1.24 -14.15
N SER A 190 -3.85 -0.93 -13.95
CA SER A 190 -4.97 -1.77 -14.43
C SER A 190 -4.97 -2.02 -15.95
N GLN A 191 -4.53 -1.04 -16.75
CA GLN A 191 -4.46 -1.16 -18.21
C GLN A 191 -3.23 -1.93 -18.67
N TYR A 192 -2.15 -1.87 -17.89
CA TYR A 192 -0.87 -2.48 -18.20
C TYR A 192 -0.79 -3.95 -17.78
N LEU A 193 -1.46 -4.31 -16.67
CA LEU A 193 -1.51 -5.68 -16.16
C LEU A 193 -2.53 -6.56 -16.92
N GLY A 194 -3.55 -5.96 -17.53
CA GLY A 194 -4.60 -6.67 -18.27
C GLY A 194 -5.79 -7.05 -17.38
N HIS A 195 -6.91 -7.43 -17.98
CA HIS A 195 -8.13 -7.81 -17.24
C HIS A 195 -8.04 -9.22 -16.63
N ASP A 196 -7.15 -10.07 -17.20
CA ASP A 196 -6.92 -11.48 -16.81
C ASP A 196 -5.74 -11.71 -15.87
N SER A 197 -4.99 -10.66 -15.53
CA SER A 197 -4.17 -10.72 -14.33
C SER A 197 -5.12 -10.55 -13.14
N GLN A 198 -5.97 -11.56 -12.88
CA GLN A 198 -6.24 -11.91 -11.49
C GLN A 198 -4.85 -11.95 -10.86
N LEU A 199 -4.62 -10.98 -9.98
CA LEU A 199 -3.46 -10.90 -9.13
C LEU A 199 -3.41 -12.26 -8.41
N GLN A 200 -2.70 -13.23 -8.98
CA GLN A 200 -2.09 -14.31 -8.23
C GLN A 200 -0.94 -13.67 -7.45
N MET A 201 -1.32 -12.83 -6.49
CA MET A 201 -0.57 -12.26 -5.39
C MET A 201 -1.50 -12.34 -4.18
#